data_AF-A0A1M6QQ29-F1
#
_entry.id   AF-A0A1M6QQ29-F1
#
_cell.length_a   1.000
_cell.length_b   1.000
_cell.length_c   1.000
_cell.angle_alpha   90.00
_cell.angle_beta   90.00
_cell.angle_gamma   90.00
#
_symmetry.space_group_name_H-M   'P 1'
#
loop_
_entity.id
_entity.type
_entity.pdbx_description
1 polymer ?
#
loop_
_entity_poly.entity_id
_entity_poly.type
_entity_poly.pdbx_seq_one_letter_code
_entity_poly.pdbx_strand_id
1 'polypeptide(L)'
;MRNIKWLQAGAAGVATLALLATVSSPVFADTGSTVSSSTSSTASTATHWTVNAGPMTKSGVMAMSFFPNVITIDAGDSITFEGVGHTVSFPGINGTLPSALSPQAQLPAGGSTYNGSTFTSSGLLMGKPYTLTFTKPGVYPYYCLLHPGMMGVVIVNPAGTPYPLTQAQYNAQAQAEEQADFNSANQSIADFKLKTQKNANGTTTYFAQTDAKESQSYAMNLSTVNNSGVKGSALIAFAQPPSQSNSYITYGISVKLAGLKPGHTYTAMLCEGKSGSGVMVPHSKFATVIVNSDGTGTVTGSVEASGLPQGVWNLDIYNSSKQVVATGLINHPSWAYERFLPDTLNIHTGDTVIWTQTGVNEVHTVTFLPKGWSDIPNESLMPPPYGGHIYAGTGYFNSGFLVPGATYELTFIKSGSFAYRCLLHDVMGMLGTVNVTSQPNVVTAAWNNSVENMPSKTIDGSTYVPIWYLMQLLKSAGIQTSWNGSNWNITSDTAFGSNSVSQASGNGNVHLYVNNHMMSSMEGKVWKNYGQGTMYIQVDDLLNVMKAMGMNPTFIGGTLDFTPSAHAGSIPSVPSGQSSNGSSAASTSSTSSTGTSSSSSNPMSHMGSMN
;
A
#
# COMPACT_ATOMS: atom_id res chain seq x y z
N MET A 1 32.63 6.72 13.42
CA MET A 1 33.61 7.83 13.46
C MET A 1 33.75 8.43 12.07
N ARG A 2 33.19 9.63 11.86
CA ARG A 2 33.64 10.67 10.91
C ARG A 2 32.79 11.90 11.22
N ASN A 3 33.45 12.92 11.74
CA ASN A 3 32.89 14.16 12.25
C ASN A 3 32.63 15.14 11.09
N ILE A 4 31.44 15.74 11.04
CA ILE A 4 31.21 16.99 10.31
C ILE A 4 30.46 17.93 11.25
N LYS A 5 31.12 19.03 11.62
CA LYS A 5 30.62 20.11 12.46
C LYS A 5 29.71 21.02 11.64
N TRP A 6 28.50 21.29 12.12
CA TRP A 6 27.65 22.38 11.62
C TRP A 6 27.81 23.59 12.55
N LEU A 7 28.21 24.73 11.98
CA LEU A 7 28.11 26.03 12.63
C LEU A 7 26.64 26.48 12.60
N GLN A 8 26.12 26.83 13.76
CA GLN A 8 24.94 27.68 13.90
C GLN A 8 25.34 29.15 13.72
N ALA A 9 24.56 29.90 12.95
CA ALA A 9 24.45 31.35 13.09
C ALA A 9 22.98 31.71 12.89
N GLY A 10 22.34 32.20 13.96
CA GLY A 10 21.07 32.91 13.87
C GLY A 10 21.31 34.40 13.66
N ALA A 11 20.32 35.08 13.10
CA ALA A 11 19.86 36.40 13.55
C ALA A 11 18.68 36.88 12.69
N ALA A 12 17.74 37.50 13.38
CA ALA A 12 16.54 38.15 12.87
C ALA A 12 16.85 39.39 12.00
N GLY A 13 15.88 39.78 11.17
CA GLY A 13 15.89 41.07 10.49
C GLY A 13 14.58 41.34 9.76
N VAL A 14 13.68 42.08 10.43
CA VAL A 14 12.47 42.67 9.87
C VAL A 14 12.86 43.86 8.99
N ALA A 15 12.29 43.97 7.78
CA ALA A 15 12.23 45.25 7.06
C ALA A 15 11.03 45.30 6.09
N THR A 16 10.05 46.12 6.46
CA THR A 16 8.97 46.64 5.63
C THR A 16 9.54 47.66 4.63
N LEU A 17 9.20 47.57 3.35
CA LEU A 17 9.28 48.73 2.45
C LEU A 17 8.23 48.64 1.34
N ALA A 18 7.27 49.54 1.39
CA ALA A 18 6.40 49.91 0.29
C ALA A 18 7.11 50.98 -0.54
N LEU A 19 7.01 50.93 -1.88
CA LEU A 19 7.02 52.13 -2.72
C LEU A 19 6.35 51.87 -4.07
N LEU A 20 5.33 52.67 -4.37
CA LEU A 20 4.77 52.90 -5.70
C LEU A 20 5.78 53.65 -6.58
N ALA A 21 5.84 53.35 -7.89
CA ALA A 21 6.11 54.36 -8.92
C ALA A 21 5.69 53.91 -10.34
N THR A 22 4.63 54.54 -10.81
CA THR A 22 4.36 55.08 -12.16
C THR A 22 4.87 54.38 -13.42
N VAL A 23 3.90 53.98 -14.25
CA VAL A 23 3.96 53.80 -15.70
C VAL A 23 4.35 55.09 -16.43
N SER A 24 5.28 54.99 -17.37
CA SER A 24 5.44 55.96 -18.46
C SER A 24 5.66 55.20 -19.78
N SER A 25 4.74 55.39 -20.72
CA SER A 25 4.83 54.90 -22.09
C SER A 25 5.74 55.81 -22.91
N PRO A 26 6.56 55.29 -23.84
CA PRO A 26 7.08 56.11 -24.91
C PRO A 26 6.17 56.08 -26.15
N VAL A 27 6.11 57.28 -26.72
CA VAL A 27 5.41 57.75 -27.90
C VAL A 27 5.94 57.12 -29.18
N PHE A 28 5.05 56.84 -30.14
CA PHE A 28 5.40 56.46 -31.50
C PHE A 28 6.03 57.63 -32.26
N ALA A 29 7.19 57.41 -32.87
CA ALA A 29 7.70 58.22 -33.97
C ALA A 29 8.03 57.30 -35.15
N ASP A 30 7.21 57.40 -36.17
CA ASP A 30 7.34 56.78 -37.49
C ASP A 30 8.39 57.54 -38.30
N THR A 31 9.45 56.85 -38.73
CA THR A 31 10.24 57.26 -39.89
C THR A 31 10.66 56.02 -40.67
N GLY A 32 10.11 55.90 -41.88
CA GLY A 32 10.41 54.83 -42.82
C GLY A 32 11.89 54.80 -43.23
N SER A 33 12.47 53.62 -43.13
CA SER A 33 13.61 53.20 -43.95
C SER A 33 13.45 51.72 -44.24
N THR A 34 13.15 51.42 -45.50
CA THR A 34 13.12 50.07 -46.06
C THR A 34 14.54 49.51 -46.08
N VAL A 35 14.94 48.88 -44.98
CA VAL A 35 16.06 47.95 -44.95
C VAL A 35 15.45 46.56 -45.00
N SER A 36 15.70 45.84 -46.09
CA SER A 36 15.49 44.40 -46.14
C SER A 36 16.44 43.75 -45.13
N SER A 37 16.01 43.65 -43.88
CA SER A 37 16.62 42.75 -42.91
C SER A 37 16.21 41.34 -43.30
N SER A 38 17.13 40.60 -43.91
CA SER A 38 17.13 39.15 -43.77
C SER A 38 17.28 38.88 -42.27
N THR A 39 16.15 38.71 -41.58
CA THR A 39 16.14 38.10 -40.26
C THR A 39 16.65 36.69 -40.45
N SER A 40 17.95 36.51 -40.26
CA SER A 40 18.53 35.25 -39.88
C SER A 40 17.72 34.79 -38.67
N SER A 41 16.76 33.90 -38.88
CA SER A 41 16.12 33.17 -37.78
C SER A 41 17.25 32.42 -37.11
N THR A 42 17.79 32.96 -36.01
CA THR A 42 18.60 32.19 -35.09
C THR A 42 17.76 30.98 -34.74
N ALA A 43 18.14 29.82 -35.26
CA ALA A 43 17.53 28.57 -34.90
C ALA A 43 17.59 28.50 -33.38
N SER A 44 16.42 28.54 -32.73
CA SER A 44 16.30 28.31 -31.30
C SER A 44 17.01 26.99 -31.01
N THR A 45 18.10 27.03 -30.26
CA THR A 45 18.79 25.81 -29.84
C THR A 45 17.85 25.05 -28.93
N ALA A 46 17.52 23.81 -29.31
CA ALA A 46 16.69 22.91 -28.52
C ALA A 46 17.13 22.92 -27.05
N THR A 47 16.17 23.11 -26.15
CA THR A 47 16.39 23.19 -24.70
C THR A 47 16.24 21.80 -24.08
N HIS A 48 16.94 21.60 -22.97
CA HIS A 48 16.80 20.41 -22.14
C HIS A 48 16.13 20.76 -20.82
N TRP A 49 15.12 19.98 -20.46
CA TRP A 49 14.31 20.18 -19.26
C TRP A 49 14.34 18.95 -18.37
N THR A 50 13.98 19.11 -17.10
CA THR A 50 13.92 18.01 -16.12
C THR A 50 12.55 17.96 -15.43
N VAL A 51 12.08 16.73 -15.19
CA VAL A 51 10.87 16.42 -14.43
C VAL A 51 11.18 15.31 -13.43
N ASN A 52 10.75 15.46 -12.20
CA ASN A 52 10.89 14.44 -11.16
C ASN A 52 9.64 13.55 -11.13
N ALA A 53 9.82 12.24 -10.96
CA ALA A 53 8.76 11.24 -10.85
C ALA A 53 8.79 10.67 -9.43
N GLY A 54 7.82 11.10 -8.63
CA GLY A 54 7.56 10.63 -7.27
C GLY A 54 8.76 10.65 -6.30
N PRO A 55 9.27 11.84 -5.96
CA PRO A 55 10.29 11.98 -4.92
C PRO A 55 9.78 11.43 -3.58
N MET A 56 10.71 10.82 -2.83
CA MET A 56 10.44 10.25 -1.51
C MET A 56 11.26 10.96 -0.42
N THR A 57 10.59 11.27 0.68
CA THR A 57 11.22 11.75 1.92
C THR A 57 11.94 10.64 2.67
N LYS A 58 12.90 10.98 3.52
CA LYS A 58 13.59 9.98 4.38
C LYS A 58 12.66 9.24 5.33
N SER A 59 11.53 9.85 5.72
CA SER A 59 10.52 9.22 6.57
C SER A 59 9.67 8.19 5.82
N GLY A 60 9.77 8.10 4.49
CA GLY A 60 9.02 7.14 3.68
C GLY A 60 7.73 7.68 3.09
N VAL A 61 7.48 8.99 3.14
CA VAL A 61 6.41 9.61 2.34
C VAL A 61 6.90 9.73 0.90
N MET A 62 6.22 9.07 -0.03
CA MET A 62 6.42 9.23 -1.46
C MET A 62 5.31 10.12 -2.03
N ALA A 63 5.71 11.15 -2.78
CA ALA A 63 4.77 11.93 -3.56
C ALA A 63 4.33 11.11 -4.78
N MET A 64 3.04 11.03 -5.04
CA MET A 64 2.45 10.21 -6.12
C MET A 64 2.05 11.09 -7.30
N SER A 65 3.02 11.84 -7.80
CA SER A 65 2.86 12.81 -8.90
C SER A 65 4.17 13.06 -9.65
N PHE A 66 4.06 13.67 -10.83
CA PHE A 66 5.21 14.19 -11.58
C PHE A 66 5.40 15.67 -11.28
N PHE A 67 6.65 16.13 -11.19
CA PHE A 67 7.00 17.47 -10.72
C PHE A 67 7.93 18.20 -11.70
N PRO A 68 7.54 19.36 -12.23
CA PRO A 68 6.24 20.00 -12.04
C PRO A 68 5.09 19.17 -12.67
N ASN A 69 3.87 19.31 -12.16
CA ASN A 69 2.71 18.57 -12.68
C ASN A 69 2.45 18.89 -14.17
N VAL A 70 2.73 20.14 -14.59
CA VAL A 70 2.61 20.61 -15.96
C VAL A 70 3.86 21.38 -16.37
N ILE A 71 4.43 21.04 -17.53
CA ILE A 71 5.57 21.75 -18.12
C ILE A 71 5.25 22.20 -19.56
N THR A 72 5.69 23.40 -19.93
CA THR A 72 5.56 23.96 -21.28
C THR A 72 6.94 24.09 -21.91
N ILE A 73 7.11 23.44 -23.06
CA ILE A 73 8.37 23.36 -23.82
C ILE A 73 8.09 23.67 -25.30
N ASP A 74 9.13 23.65 -26.13
CA ASP A 74 9.02 23.86 -27.57
C ASP A 74 9.27 22.56 -28.36
N ALA A 75 8.72 22.49 -29.57
CA ALA A 75 9.05 21.39 -30.49
C ALA A 75 10.55 21.40 -30.79
N GLY A 76 11.21 20.25 -30.58
CA GLY A 76 12.65 20.07 -30.65
C GLY A 76 13.31 19.90 -29.28
N ASP A 77 12.65 20.35 -28.20
CA ASP A 77 13.16 20.21 -26.85
C ASP A 77 13.11 18.77 -26.34
N SER A 78 13.89 18.49 -25.30
CA SER A 78 13.89 17.21 -24.61
C SER A 78 13.62 17.37 -23.12
N ILE A 79 12.98 16.36 -22.53
CA ILE A 79 12.75 16.25 -21.09
C ILE A 79 13.45 14.99 -20.58
N THR A 80 14.25 15.14 -19.52
CA THR A 80 14.71 14.02 -18.70
C THR A 80 13.81 13.85 -17.49
N PHE A 81 13.30 12.63 -17.35
CA PHE A 81 12.53 12.19 -16.21
C PHE A 81 13.42 11.39 -15.26
N GLU A 82 13.40 11.74 -13.99
CA GLU A 82 14.18 11.09 -12.93
C GLU A 82 13.25 10.53 -11.85
N GLY A 83 13.59 9.39 -11.25
CA GLY A 83 12.76 8.78 -10.21
C GLY A 83 13.10 7.32 -9.97
N VAL A 84 12.43 6.72 -8.98
CA VAL A 84 12.53 5.30 -8.65
C VAL A 84 11.12 4.77 -8.39
N GLY A 85 10.79 3.59 -8.92
CA GLY A 85 9.49 2.94 -8.66
C GLY A 85 8.34 3.41 -9.56
N HIS A 86 8.57 4.38 -10.44
CA HIS A 86 7.54 4.92 -11.35
C HIS A 86 7.82 4.60 -12.81
N THR A 87 6.78 4.65 -13.63
CA THR A 87 6.90 4.64 -15.09
C THR A 87 6.55 6.01 -15.65
N VAL A 88 7.15 6.41 -16.77
CA VAL A 88 6.77 7.58 -17.55
C VAL A 88 6.22 7.10 -18.88
N SER A 89 4.89 7.13 -19.02
CA SER A 89 4.20 6.49 -20.15
C SER A 89 3.32 7.47 -20.89
N PHE A 90 3.63 7.67 -22.17
CA PHE A 90 2.88 8.50 -23.10
C PHE A 90 2.01 7.61 -24.00
N PRO A 91 0.70 7.90 -24.13
CA PRO A 91 -0.19 7.13 -24.99
C PRO A 91 0.13 7.33 -26.48
N GLY A 92 -0.26 6.36 -27.32
CA GLY A 92 -0.29 6.56 -28.77
C GLY A 92 -1.56 7.30 -29.22
N ILE A 93 -1.75 7.44 -30.54
CA ILE A 93 -2.90 8.15 -31.11
C ILE A 93 -4.27 7.60 -30.70
N ASN A 94 -4.34 6.32 -30.33
CA ASN A 94 -5.55 5.65 -29.88
C ASN A 94 -5.83 5.82 -28.38
N GLY A 95 -4.95 6.49 -27.61
CA GLY A 95 -5.12 6.71 -26.17
C GLY A 95 -4.98 5.46 -25.29
N THR A 96 -4.72 4.28 -25.87
CA THR A 96 -4.69 3.01 -25.13
C THR A 96 -3.39 2.85 -24.33
N LEU A 97 -3.52 2.43 -23.08
CA LEU A 97 -2.41 2.11 -22.18
C LEU A 97 -2.44 0.61 -21.79
N PRO A 98 -1.29 -0.02 -21.51
CA PRO A 98 -1.24 -1.33 -20.89
C PRO A 98 -1.99 -1.35 -19.55
N SER A 99 -2.53 -2.51 -19.18
CA SER A 99 -3.10 -2.70 -17.84
C SER A 99 -2.01 -2.60 -16.77
N ALA A 100 -2.29 -1.89 -15.67
CA ALA A 100 -1.36 -1.66 -14.56
C ALA A 100 -0.70 -2.93 -14.01
N LEU A 101 -1.45 -4.04 -13.98
CA LEU A 101 -0.98 -5.33 -13.46
C LEU A 101 -0.34 -6.23 -14.52
N SER A 102 -0.20 -5.76 -15.77
CA SER A 102 0.44 -6.53 -16.83
C SER A 102 1.97 -6.36 -16.78
N PRO A 103 2.76 -7.40 -17.11
CA PRO A 103 4.20 -7.25 -17.26
C PRO A 103 4.61 -6.12 -18.23
N GLN A 104 3.79 -5.89 -19.26
CA GLN A 104 4.02 -4.84 -20.26
C GLN A 104 3.98 -3.43 -19.66
N ALA A 105 3.26 -3.20 -18.56
CA ALA A 105 3.25 -1.89 -17.89
C ALA A 105 4.61 -1.52 -17.29
N GLN A 106 5.49 -2.50 -17.05
CA GLN A 106 6.78 -2.30 -16.39
C GLN A 106 7.96 -2.30 -17.36
N LEU A 107 7.74 -2.65 -18.64
CA LEU A 107 8.78 -2.75 -19.64
C LEU A 107 8.92 -1.45 -20.45
N PRO A 108 10.15 -1.05 -20.83
CA PRO A 108 10.36 0.06 -21.75
C PRO A 108 9.69 -0.19 -23.10
N ALA A 109 9.20 0.88 -23.73
CA ALA A 109 8.57 0.83 -25.05
C ALA A 109 8.83 2.13 -25.84
N GLY A 110 8.87 2.03 -27.16
CA GLY A 110 9.06 3.20 -28.04
C GLY A 110 10.53 3.56 -28.27
N GLY A 111 10.78 4.82 -28.62
CA GLY A 111 12.12 5.36 -28.91
C GLY A 111 12.41 6.65 -28.12
N SER A 112 13.49 7.34 -28.45
CA SER A 112 13.92 8.57 -27.77
C SER A 112 13.23 9.85 -28.25
N THR A 113 12.21 9.73 -29.12
CA THR A 113 11.44 10.84 -29.66
C THR A 113 9.95 10.57 -29.56
N TYR A 114 9.15 11.60 -29.35
CA TYR A 114 7.71 11.50 -29.26
C TYR A 114 7.00 12.66 -29.96
N ASN A 115 5.91 12.32 -30.66
CA ASN A 115 5.10 13.25 -31.44
C ASN A 115 3.59 13.01 -31.27
N GLY A 116 3.21 12.15 -30.33
CA GLY A 116 1.81 11.76 -30.08
C GLY A 116 1.28 10.57 -30.89
N SER A 117 2.09 9.92 -31.74
CA SER A 117 1.59 8.84 -32.60
C SER A 117 1.66 7.45 -31.97
N THR A 118 2.77 7.11 -31.31
CA THR A 118 3.05 5.76 -30.80
C THR A 118 3.23 5.76 -29.29
N PHE A 119 2.66 4.74 -28.62
CA PHE A 119 2.88 4.50 -27.21
C PHE A 119 4.38 4.42 -26.92
N THR A 120 4.80 5.11 -25.87
CA THR A 120 6.21 5.21 -25.47
C THR A 120 6.26 5.18 -23.94
N SER A 121 7.15 4.37 -23.36
CA SER A 121 7.28 4.24 -21.92
C SER A 121 8.73 4.05 -21.50
N SER A 122 9.10 4.63 -20.35
CA SER A 122 10.36 4.34 -19.70
C SER A 122 10.47 2.91 -19.18
N GLY A 123 9.35 2.19 -19.01
CA GLY A 123 9.28 1.07 -18.08
C GLY A 123 9.50 1.54 -16.64
N LEU A 124 9.75 0.61 -15.71
CA LEU A 124 10.03 0.96 -14.32
C LEU A 124 11.36 1.72 -14.20
N LEU A 125 11.31 2.96 -13.70
CA LEU A 125 12.48 3.74 -13.39
C LEU A 125 13.17 3.13 -12.16
N MET A 126 14.40 2.65 -12.36
CA MET A 126 15.24 2.06 -11.30
C MET A 126 16.48 2.93 -11.07
N GLY A 127 16.28 4.24 -10.93
CA GLY A 127 17.34 5.24 -10.76
C GLY A 127 18.10 5.60 -12.02
N LYS A 128 17.72 5.05 -13.19
CA LYS A 128 18.23 5.48 -14.49
C LYS A 128 17.27 6.53 -15.08
N PRO A 129 17.77 7.70 -15.48
CA PRO A 129 16.93 8.72 -16.11
C PRO A 129 16.37 8.25 -17.45
N TYR A 130 15.20 8.75 -17.80
CA TYR A 130 14.55 8.52 -19.09
C TYR A 130 14.42 9.85 -19.84
N THR A 131 14.98 9.94 -21.04
CA THR A 131 14.98 11.19 -21.83
C THR A 131 14.16 11.03 -23.10
N LEU A 132 13.25 11.98 -23.34
CA LEU A 132 12.37 12.00 -24.52
C LEU A 132 12.41 13.36 -25.21
N THR A 133 12.59 13.36 -26.54
CA THR A 133 12.56 14.57 -27.38
C THR A 133 11.18 14.76 -28.01
N PHE A 134 10.57 15.93 -27.86
CA PHE A 134 9.22 16.21 -28.36
C PHE A 134 9.29 16.93 -29.70
N THR A 135 8.79 16.31 -30.77
CA THR A 135 9.02 16.83 -32.14
C THR A 135 7.81 17.52 -32.76
N LYS A 136 6.67 17.56 -32.07
CA LYS A 136 5.42 18.10 -32.62
C LYS A 136 4.70 18.94 -31.56
N PRO A 137 4.19 20.14 -31.91
CA PRO A 137 3.34 20.91 -31.02
C PRO A 137 2.06 20.16 -30.64
N GLY A 138 1.64 20.29 -29.38
CA GLY A 138 0.49 19.59 -28.85
C GLY A 138 0.43 19.61 -27.32
N VAL A 139 -0.64 19.05 -26.77
CA VAL A 139 -0.79 18.80 -25.33
C VAL A 139 -0.73 17.29 -25.13
N TYR A 140 0.25 16.84 -24.35
CA TYR A 140 0.56 15.43 -24.17
C TYR A 140 0.45 15.04 -22.69
N PRO A 141 -0.70 14.51 -22.27
CA PRO A 141 -0.80 13.86 -20.97
C PRO A 141 0.04 12.58 -20.95
N TYR A 142 0.61 12.28 -19.79
CA TYR A 142 1.38 11.07 -19.54
C TYR A 142 1.15 10.57 -18.12
N TYR A 143 1.43 9.29 -17.90
CA TYR A 143 0.94 8.56 -16.74
C TYR A 143 2.03 7.68 -16.14
N CYS A 144 1.96 7.48 -14.82
CA CYS A 144 2.49 6.26 -14.23
C CYS A 144 1.45 5.15 -14.39
N LEU A 145 1.87 3.98 -14.88
CA LEU A 145 0.98 2.85 -15.10
C LEU A 145 0.73 2.02 -13.84
N LEU A 146 1.50 2.25 -12.77
CA LEU A 146 1.44 1.45 -11.55
C LEU A 146 0.62 2.14 -10.46
N HIS A 147 0.84 3.45 -10.27
CA HIS A 147 0.24 4.18 -9.15
C HIS A 147 -0.99 4.97 -9.62
N PRO A 148 -2.16 4.72 -9.02
CA PRO A 148 -3.40 5.43 -9.37
C PRO A 148 -3.28 6.95 -9.28
N GLY A 149 -3.85 7.67 -10.24
CA GLY A 149 -3.89 9.14 -10.24
C GLY A 149 -2.59 9.86 -10.61
N MET A 150 -1.45 9.18 -10.68
CA MET A 150 -0.18 9.82 -11.04
C MET A 150 -0.11 10.16 -12.53
N MET A 151 -0.32 11.45 -12.83
CA MET A 151 -0.42 12.00 -14.18
C MET A 151 0.37 13.30 -14.27
N GLY A 152 0.90 13.60 -15.46
CA GLY A 152 1.48 14.90 -15.78
C GLY A 152 1.10 15.33 -17.20
N VAL A 153 1.40 16.58 -17.54
CA VAL A 153 1.16 17.11 -18.89
C VAL A 153 2.38 17.84 -19.43
N VAL A 154 2.76 17.51 -20.66
CA VAL A 154 3.72 18.27 -21.45
C VAL A 154 2.96 19.09 -22.49
N ILE A 155 3.06 20.40 -22.44
CA ILE A 155 2.56 21.32 -23.46
C ILE A 155 3.73 21.66 -24.38
N VAL A 156 3.63 21.32 -25.66
CA VAL A 156 4.66 21.56 -26.67
C VAL A 156 4.17 22.67 -27.59
N ASN A 157 4.86 23.80 -27.59
CA ASN A 157 4.62 24.92 -28.50
C ASN A 157 5.38 24.75 -29.82
N PRO A 158 5.08 25.56 -30.85
CA PRO A 158 5.95 25.70 -32.01
C PRO A 158 7.38 26.09 -31.62
N ALA A 159 8.37 25.56 -32.33
CA ALA A 159 9.78 25.83 -32.07
C ALA A 159 10.08 27.34 -32.11
N GLY A 160 10.78 27.84 -31.09
CA GLY A 160 11.17 29.24 -30.97
C GLY A 160 10.11 30.13 -30.30
N THR A 161 9.10 29.53 -29.66
CA THR A 161 8.14 30.26 -28.83
C THR A 161 8.83 30.68 -27.53
N PRO A 162 8.67 31.93 -27.06
CA PRO A 162 9.20 32.32 -25.76
C PRO A 162 8.63 31.44 -24.64
N TYR A 163 9.50 30.78 -23.87
CA TYR A 163 9.08 29.95 -22.75
C TYR A 163 8.36 30.79 -21.69
N PRO A 164 7.23 30.31 -21.14
CA PRO A 164 6.52 31.02 -20.09
C PRO A 164 7.29 31.02 -18.76
N LEU A 165 8.14 30.00 -18.55
CA LEU A 165 8.94 29.80 -17.35
C LEU A 165 10.32 29.25 -17.71
N THR A 166 11.31 29.55 -16.87
CA THR A 166 12.65 28.96 -16.90
C THR A 166 12.68 27.64 -16.10
N GLN A 167 13.71 26.80 -16.28
CA GLN A 167 13.85 25.56 -15.50
C GLN A 167 13.91 25.85 -13.99
N ALA A 168 14.56 26.95 -13.56
CA ALA A 168 14.61 27.33 -12.16
C ALA A 168 13.22 27.65 -11.58
N GLN A 169 12.34 28.27 -12.38
CA GLN A 169 10.96 28.54 -11.97
C GLN A 169 10.14 27.25 -11.93
N TYR A 170 10.32 26.33 -12.88
CA TYR A 170 9.69 25.01 -12.82
C TYR A 170 10.17 24.20 -11.60
N ASN A 171 11.46 24.28 -11.25
CA ASN A 171 11.98 23.63 -10.05
C ASN A 171 11.36 24.21 -8.77
N ALA A 172 11.18 25.53 -8.71
CA ALA A 172 10.52 26.17 -7.57
C ALA A 172 9.04 25.78 -7.46
N GLN A 173 8.35 25.66 -8.61
CA GLN A 173 6.98 25.15 -8.66
C GLN A 173 6.90 23.69 -8.20
N ALA A 174 7.75 22.82 -8.75
CA ALA A 174 7.88 21.42 -8.36
C ALA A 174 8.06 21.27 -6.85
N GLN A 175 8.98 22.03 -6.25
CA GLN A 175 9.21 21.99 -4.79
C GLN A 175 7.98 22.40 -3.98
N ALA A 176 7.18 23.36 -4.46
CA ALA A 176 5.95 23.78 -3.78
C ALA A 176 4.85 22.70 -3.87
N GLU A 177 4.73 22.04 -5.03
CA GLU A 177 3.80 20.92 -5.25
C GLU A 177 4.19 19.71 -4.38
N GLU A 178 5.47 19.31 -4.39
CA GLU A 178 6.03 18.23 -3.55
C GLU A 178 5.79 18.49 -2.05
N GLN A 179 6.02 19.74 -1.61
CA GLN A 179 5.85 20.09 -0.20
C GLN A 179 4.38 20.02 0.24
N ALA A 180 3.42 20.26 -0.65
CA ALA A 180 2.00 20.10 -0.35
C ALA A 180 1.66 18.64 -0.05
N ASP A 181 2.22 17.70 -0.83
CA ASP A 181 2.09 16.26 -0.62
C ASP A 181 2.68 15.84 0.72
N PHE A 182 3.93 16.23 0.98
CA PHE A 182 4.60 15.89 2.22
C PHE A 182 3.90 16.47 3.46
N ASN A 183 3.37 17.70 3.38
CA ASN A 183 2.62 18.29 4.47
C ASN A 183 1.32 17.53 4.76
N SER A 184 0.59 17.17 3.70
CA SER A 184 -0.66 16.40 3.81
C SER A 184 -0.42 15.01 4.42
N ALA A 185 0.62 14.31 3.95
CA ALA A 185 1.03 13.02 4.49
C ALA A 185 1.46 13.11 5.96
N ASN A 186 2.34 14.05 6.29
CA ASN A 186 2.83 14.21 7.65
C ASN A 186 1.71 14.54 8.65
N GLN A 187 0.69 15.30 8.22
CA GLN A 187 -0.50 15.54 9.03
C GLN A 187 -1.27 14.23 9.28
N SER A 188 -1.54 13.44 8.23
CA SER A 188 -2.22 12.15 8.37
C SER A 188 -1.47 11.17 9.29
N ILE A 189 -0.14 11.10 9.13
CA ILE A 189 0.74 10.27 9.97
C ILE A 189 0.70 10.75 11.44
N ALA A 190 0.74 12.06 11.68
CA ALA A 190 0.65 12.62 13.03
C ALA A 190 -0.71 12.35 13.71
N ASP A 191 -1.78 12.31 12.91
CA ASP A 191 -3.14 12.02 13.36
C ASP A 191 -3.37 10.53 13.63
N PHE A 192 -2.53 9.63 13.12
CA PHE A 192 -2.61 8.21 13.41
C PHE A 192 -2.57 7.94 14.92
N LYS A 193 -3.49 7.09 15.37
CA LYS A 193 -3.55 6.56 16.74
C LYS A 193 -3.84 5.08 16.64
N LEU A 194 -2.92 4.26 17.15
CA LEU A 194 -3.11 2.81 17.22
C LEU A 194 -4.37 2.49 18.01
N LYS A 195 -5.30 1.79 17.38
CA LYS A 195 -6.51 1.30 18.05
C LYS A 195 -6.25 -0.11 18.57
N THR A 196 -6.86 -0.42 19.71
CA THR A 196 -6.81 -1.75 20.32
C THR A 196 -8.19 -2.16 20.81
N GLN A 197 -8.50 -3.46 20.74
CA GLN A 197 -9.73 -4.04 21.26
C GLN A 197 -9.38 -5.18 22.23
N LYS A 198 -9.92 -5.15 23.45
CA LYS A 198 -9.81 -6.27 24.39
C LYS A 198 -10.87 -7.33 24.04
N ASN A 199 -10.44 -8.57 23.92
CA ASN A 199 -11.31 -9.69 23.56
C ASN A 199 -11.78 -10.46 24.79
N ALA A 200 -12.90 -11.17 24.67
CA ALA A 200 -13.48 -11.95 25.76
C ALA A 200 -12.58 -13.10 26.24
N ASN A 201 -11.76 -13.66 25.34
CA ASN A 201 -10.76 -14.70 25.62
C ASN A 201 -9.47 -14.18 26.28
N GLY A 202 -9.48 -12.94 26.79
CA GLY A 202 -8.34 -12.33 27.47
C GLY A 202 -7.23 -11.82 26.54
N THR A 203 -7.34 -11.98 25.23
CA THR A 203 -6.40 -11.44 24.23
C THR A 203 -6.71 -9.99 23.88
N THR A 204 -5.84 -9.36 23.09
CA THR A 204 -6.02 -8.00 22.56
C THR A 204 -5.79 -8.01 21.05
N THR A 205 -6.67 -7.35 20.30
CA THR A 205 -6.49 -7.10 18.88
C THR A 205 -5.95 -5.69 18.66
N TYR A 206 -4.89 -5.57 17.87
CA TYR A 206 -4.24 -4.31 17.49
C TYR A 206 -4.54 -3.99 16.02
N PHE A 207 -4.95 -2.77 15.72
CA PHE A 207 -5.30 -2.34 14.36
C PHE A 207 -4.20 -1.45 13.79
N ALA A 208 -3.27 -2.09 13.07
CA ALA A 208 -2.18 -1.44 12.35
C ALA A 208 -2.61 -1.05 10.92
N GLN A 209 -1.84 -0.18 10.28
CA GLN A 209 -2.06 0.20 8.89
C GLN A 209 -0.80 -0.08 8.06
N THR A 210 -1.00 -0.41 6.79
CA THR A 210 0.11 -0.55 5.82
C THR A 210 0.42 0.74 5.09
N ASP A 211 -0.34 1.81 5.35
CA ASP A 211 -0.15 3.13 4.75
C ASP A 211 -0.87 4.16 5.66
N ALA A 212 -0.67 5.44 5.47
CA ALA A 212 -1.43 6.46 6.17
C ALA A 212 -2.75 6.74 5.44
N LYS A 213 -3.79 7.13 6.20
CA LYS A 213 -5.12 7.36 5.63
C LYS A 213 -5.19 8.71 4.94
N GLU A 214 -5.57 8.73 3.67
CA GLU A 214 -5.85 9.98 2.96
C GLU A 214 -7.24 10.55 3.30
N SER A 215 -7.36 11.88 3.19
CA SER A 215 -8.64 12.58 3.33
C SER A 215 -9.63 12.11 2.26
N GLN A 216 -10.89 11.88 2.66
CA GLN A 216 -11.95 11.37 1.77
C GLN A 216 -12.77 12.49 1.12
N SER A 217 -12.25 13.72 1.16
CA SER A 217 -12.82 14.87 0.47
C SER A 217 -11.77 15.94 0.22
N TYR A 218 -12.01 16.74 -0.82
CA TYR A 218 -11.16 17.86 -1.21
C TYR A 218 -12.02 19.08 -1.55
N ALA A 219 -11.70 20.21 -0.93
CA ALA A 219 -12.36 21.48 -1.21
C ALA A 219 -11.44 22.39 -2.01
N MET A 220 -12.00 23.07 -3.00
CA MET A 220 -11.27 23.99 -3.88
C MET A 220 -12.10 25.22 -4.24
N ASN A 221 -11.42 26.27 -4.66
CA ASN A 221 -12.04 27.50 -5.14
C ASN A 221 -12.00 27.56 -6.67
N LEU A 222 -13.00 28.21 -7.25
CA LEU A 222 -13.04 28.57 -8.66
C LEU A 222 -12.89 30.09 -8.80
N SER A 223 -11.85 30.51 -9.50
CA SER A 223 -11.53 31.91 -9.78
C SER A 223 -12.20 32.39 -11.06
N THR A 224 -12.48 33.70 -11.12
CA THR A 224 -13.06 34.33 -12.32
C THR A 224 -12.08 34.33 -13.47
N VAL A 225 -12.60 34.11 -14.68
CA VAL A 225 -11.85 34.15 -15.94
C VAL A 225 -12.44 35.25 -16.83
N ASN A 226 -11.60 35.98 -17.55
CA ASN A 226 -12.00 37.03 -18.51
C ASN A 226 -12.94 38.10 -17.93
N ASN A 227 -12.74 38.48 -16.66
CA ASN A 227 -13.58 39.46 -15.96
C ASN A 227 -15.08 39.13 -15.99
N SER A 228 -15.43 37.84 -16.05
CA SER A 228 -16.83 37.39 -16.11
C SER A 228 -17.64 37.76 -14.87
N GLY A 229 -16.97 37.98 -13.73
CA GLY A 229 -17.58 38.13 -12.41
C GLY A 229 -18.01 36.80 -11.78
N VAL A 230 -17.97 35.70 -12.53
CA VAL A 230 -18.33 34.36 -12.05
C VAL A 230 -17.21 33.79 -11.19
N LYS A 231 -17.55 33.27 -10.01
CA LYS A 231 -16.61 32.61 -9.09
C LYS A 231 -17.33 31.53 -8.29
N GLY A 232 -16.60 30.67 -7.60
CA GLY A 232 -17.24 29.62 -6.82
C GLY A 232 -16.32 28.80 -5.94
N SER A 233 -16.87 27.68 -5.47
CA SER A 233 -16.17 26.65 -4.74
C SER A 233 -16.70 25.28 -5.16
N ALA A 234 -15.87 24.25 -5.06
CA ALA A 234 -16.26 22.88 -5.27
C ALA A 234 -15.80 22.00 -4.09
N LEU A 235 -16.61 20.99 -3.79
CA LEU A 235 -16.28 19.89 -2.89
C LEU A 235 -16.27 18.61 -3.71
N ILE A 236 -15.15 17.91 -3.68
CA ILE A 236 -14.98 16.58 -4.27
C ILE A 236 -15.03 15.57 -3.13
N ALA A 237 -15.92 14.58 -3.21
CA ALA A 237 -16.13 13.54 -2.22
C ALA A 237 -15.91 12.15 -2.83
N PHE A 238 -15.36 11.24 -2.05
CA PHE A 238 -14.80 9.98 -2.51
C PHE A 238 -15.83 8.89 -2.18
N ALA A 239 -16.51 8.33 -3.19
CA ALA A 239 -17.76 7.61 -2.96
C ALA A 239 -17.59 6.10 -2.71
N GLN A 240 -16.45 5.49 -3.01
CA GLN A 240 -16.14 4.08 -2.74
C GLN A 240 -14.62 3.89 -2.64
N PRO A 241 -14.10 3.05 -1.71
CA PRO A 241 -12.74 2.54 -1.86
C PRO A 241 -12.70 1.59 -3.07
N PRO A 242 -11.58 1.52 -3.81
CA PRO A 242 -11.43 0.51 -4.86
C PRO A 242 -11.52 -0.89 -4.23
N SER A 243 -12.33 -1.77 -4.81
CA SER A 243 -12.30 -3.20 -4.48
C SER A 243 -11.19 -3.87 -5.28
N GLN A 244 -10.76 -5.08 -4.90
CA GLN A 244 -9.84 -5.87 -5.73
C GLN A 244 -10.36 -6.09 -7.17
N SER A 245 -11.67 -5.96 -7.39
CA SER A 245 -12.33 -6.12 -8.70
C SER A 245 -12.57 -4.81 -9.46
N ASN A 246 -12.38 -3.64 -8.84
CA ASN A 246 -12.53 -2.34 -9.49
C ASN A 246 -11.50 -1.33 -8.97
N SER A 247 -10.51 -1.03 -9.81
CA SER A 247 -9.44 -0.07 -9.51
C SER A 247 -9.87 1.40 -9.69
N TYR A 248 -11.11 1.67 -10.10
CA TYR A 248 -11.63 3.03 -10.25
C TYR A 248 -12.38 3.49 -9.01
N ILE A 249 -12.13 4.73 -8.62
CA ILE A 249 -12.83 5.47 -7.59
C ILE A 249 -13.83 6.41 -8.28
N THR A 250 -15.07 6.41 -7.80
CA THR A 250 -16.05 7.42 -8.19
C THR A 250 -15.90 8.64 -7.28
N TYR A 251 -15.59 9.78 -7.89
CA TYR A 251 -15.52 11.08 -7.22
C TYR A 251 -16.79 11.86 -7.50
N GLY A 252 -17.57 12.15 -6.46
CA GLY A 252 -18.72 13.06 -6.54
C GLY A 252 -18.28 14.51 -6.40
N ILE A 253 -18.72 15.39 -7.28
CA ILE A 253 -18.32 16.80 -7.33
C ILE A 253 -19.56 17.66 -7.09
N SER A 254 -19.51 18.54 -6.10
CA SER A 254 -20.56 19.51 -5.80
C SER A 254 -20.01 20.92 -5.90
N VAL A 255 -20.60 21.76 -6.74
CA VAL A 255 -20.10 23.11 -7.03
C VAL A 255 -21.14 24.16 -6.62
N LYS A 256 -20.66 25.24 -6.01
CA LYS A 256 -21.43 26.45 -5.71
C LYS A 256 -20.83 27.63 -6.45
N LEU A 257 -21.65 28.39 -7.15
CA LEU A 257 -21.27 29.51 -8.01
C LEU A 257 -21.99 30.79 -7.60
N ALA A 258 -21.35 31.92 -7.88
CA ALA A 258 -21.91 33.26 -7.74
C ALA A 258 -21.48 34.14 -8.92
N GLY A 259 -22.23 35.21 -9.20
CA GLY A 259 -21.97 36.12 -10.32
C GLY A 259 -22.52 35.61 -11.66
N LEU A 260 -23.41 34.62 -11.63
CA LEU A 260 -24.11 34.11 -12.81
C LEU A 260 -25.19 35.11 -13.24
N LYS A 261 -25.49 35.15 -14.55
CA LYS A 261 -26.59 35.96 -15.09
C LYS A 261 -27.88 35.12 -15.12
N PRO A 262 -28.97 35.53 -14.43
CA PRO A 262 -30.24 34.82 -14.50
C PRO A 262 -30.74 34.68 -15.94
N GLY A 263 -31.32 33.52 -16.26
CA GLY A 263 -31.80 33.19 -17.62
C GLY A 263 -30.72 32.73 -18.60
N HIS A 264 -29.44 32.76 -18.23
CA HIS A 264 -28.35 32.20 -19.04
C HIS A 264 -28.03 30.75 -18.63
N THR A 265 -27.56 29.96 -19.59
CA THR A 265 -27.10 28.58 -19.36
C THR A 265 -25.60 28.53 -19.14
N TYR A 266 -25.19 27.71 -18.18
CA TYR A 266 -23.78 27.42 -17.90
C TYR A 266 -23.59 25.90 -17.75
N THR A 267 -22.40 25.42 -18.09
CA THR A 267 -22.02 24.01 -17.97
C THR A 267 -20.69 23.89 -17.22
N ALA A 268 -20.60 22.91 -16.33
CA ALA A 268 -19.33 22.54 -15.70
C ALA A 268 -18.65 21.43 -16.50
N MET A 269 -17.32 21.46 -16.51
CA MET A 269 -16.53 20.58 -17.34
C MET A 269 -15.19 20.32 -16.67
N LEU A 270 -14.75 19.06 -16.66
CA LEU A 270 -13.42 18.69 -16.17
C LEU A 270 -12.47 18.54 -17.36
N CYS A 271 -11.36 19.28 -17.34
CA CYS A 271 -10.42 19.35 -18.45
C CYS A 271 -8.99 19.01 -18.02
N GLU A 272 -8.23 18.38 -18.91
CA GLU A 272 -6.81 18.08 -18.69
C GLU A 272 -5.89 19.25 -19.10
N GLY A 273 -4.86 19.48 -18.29
CA GLY A 273 -3.78 20.42 -18.60
C GLY A 273 -4.19 21.88 -18.35
N LYS A 274 -4.25 22.69 -19.43
CA LYS A 274 -4.56 24.13 -19.31
C LYS A 274 -6.07 24.35 -19.36
N SER A 275 -6.61 25.19 -18.46
CA SER A 275 -8.00 25.66 -18.53
C SER A 275 -8.35 26.17 -19.93
N GLY A 276 -9.53 25.81 -20.42
CA GLY A 276 -9.98 26.14 -21.76
C GLY A 276 -9.39 25.29 -22.89
N SER A 277 -8.61 24.23 -22.58
CA SER A 277 -8.09 23.29 -23.59
C SER A 277 -9.21 22.52 -24.32
N GLY A 278 -10.39 22.38 -23.71
CA GLY A 278 -11.52 21.65 -24.26
C GLY A 278 -11.33 20.13 -24.30
N VAL A 279 -10.21 19.60 -23.79
CA VAL A 279 -9.95 18.16 -23.69
C VAL A 279 -10.63 17.65 -22.43
N MET A 280 -11.81 17.05 -22.61
CA MET A 280 -12.61 16.43 -21.56
C MET A 280 -11.84 15.34 -20.85
N VAL A 281 -11.84 15.35 -19.52
CA VAL A 281 -11.48 14.16 -18.74
C VAL A 281 -12.49 13.05 -19.03
N PRO A 282 -12.05 11.86 -19.51
CA PRO A 282 -12.94 10.73 -19.77
C PRO A 282 -13.78 10.34 -18.56
N HIS A 283 -14.97 9.81 -18.81
CA HIS A 283 -15.92 9.34 -17.78
C HIS A 283 -16.38 10.42 -16.77
N SER A 284 -16.07 11.69 -17.01
CA SER A 284 -16.66 12.80 -16.27
C SER A 284 -18.07 13.11 -16.76
N LYS A 285 -18.98 13.42 -15.84
CA LYS A 285 -20.38 13.75 -16.10
C LYS A 285 -20.80 14.91 -15.21
N PHE A 286 -21.40 15.93 -15.78
CA PHE A 286 -21.95 17.08 -15.04
C PHE A 286 -23.39 17.34 -15.45
N ALA A 287 -24.22 17.71 -14.49
CA ALA A 287 -25.52 18.30 -14.77
C ALA A 287 -25.35 19.72 -15.35
N THR A 288 -26.44 20.27 -15.90
CA THR A 288 -26.50 21.70 -16.22
C THR A 288 -26.50 22.52 -14.93
N VAL A 289 -25.86 23.69 -14.94
CA VAL A 289 -25.87 24.60 -13.80
C VAL A 289 -27.29 25.11 -13.55
N ILE A 290 -27.77 24.96 -12.31
CA ILE A 290 -29.04 25.54 -11.85
C ILE A 290 -28.74 26.98 -11.43
N VAL A 291 -29.26 27.95 -12.20
CA VAL A 291 -29.06 29.39 -11.95
C VAL A 291 -30.25 29.97 -11.20
N ASN A 292 -29.99 30.57 -10.04
CA ASN A 292 -30.99 31.22 -9.21
C ASN A 292 -31.20 32.69 -9.64
N SER A 293 -32.33 33.28 -9.26
CA SER A 293 -32.66 34.67 -9.57
C SER A 293 -31.72 35.70 -8.93
N ASP A 294 -31.02 35.33 -7.85
CA ASP A 294 -30.02 36.14 -7.16
C ASP A 294 -28.62 36.09 -7.79
N GLY A 295 -28.46 35.37 -8.91
CA GLY A 295 -27.17 35.21 -9.60
C GLY A 295 -26.24 34.19 -8.93
N THR A 296 -26.73 33.40 -7.97
CA THR A 296 -26.05 32.20 -7.48
C THR A 296 -26.44 30.97 -8.30
N GLY A 297 -25.70 29.88 -8.15
CA GLY A 297 -26.09 28.63 -8.77
C GLY A 297 -25.32 27.43 -8.24
N THR A 298 -25.81 26.25 -8.57
CA THR A 298 -25.19 24.98 -8.17
C THR A 298 -25.12 24.01 -9.35
N VAL A 299 -24.15 23.12 -9.30
CA VAL A 299 -24.06 21.98 -10.21
C VAL A 299 -23.42 20.80 -9.49
N THR A 300 -23.93 19.61 -9.77
CA THR A 300 -23.32 18.35 -9.35
C THR A 300 -22.74 17.63 -10.57
N GLY A 301 -21.67 16.89 -10.32
CA GLY A 301 -21.06 16.01 -11.30
C GLY A 301 -20.37 14.83 -10.64
N SER A 302 -19.79 13.98 -11.46
CA SER A 302 -18.95 12.89 -11.02
C SER A 302 -17.88 12.57 -12.05
N VAL A 303 -16.79 11.92 -11.61
CA VAL A 303 -15.80 11.32 -12.49
C VAL A 303 -15.38 9.96 -11.92
N GLU A 304 -15.23 8.98 -12.79
CA GLU A 304 -14.60 7.70 -12.46
C GLU A 304 -13.14 7.76 -12.88
N ALA A 305 -12.22 7.66 -11.92
CA ALA A 305 -10.79 7.74 -12.16
C ALA A 305 -10.03 6.80 -11.23
N SER A 306 -8.84 6.38 -11.62
CA SER A 306 -7.98 5.58 -10.73
C SER A 306 -7.50 6.40 -9.53
N GLY A 307 -7.25 7.69 -9.72
CA GLY A 307 -6.93 8.65 -8.66
C GLY A 307 -7.21 10.09 -9.12
N LEU A 308 -7.22 11.06 -8.20
CA LEU A 308 -7.25 12.48 -8.55
C LEU A 308 -5.81 12.97 -8.81
N PRO A 309 -5.47 13.42 -10.02
CA PRO A 309 -4.13 13.91 -10.29
C PRO A 309 -3.93 15.29 -9.67
N GLN A 310 -2.81 15.47 -8.96
CA GLN A 310 -2.40 16.76 -8.43
C GLN A 310 -2.07 17.71 -9.57
N GLY A 311 -2.69 18.90 -9.59
CA GLY A 311 -2.26 20.02 -10.44
C GLY A 311 -2.44 19.81 -11.95
N VAL A 312 -3.17 18.77 -12.38
CA VAL A 312 -3.36 18.47 -13.82
C VAL A 312 -4.78 18.77 -14.29
N TRP A 313 -5.80 18.53 -13.48
CA TRP A 313 -7.19 18.72 -13.88
C TRP A 313 -7.72 20.10 -13.51
N ASN A 314 -8.50 20.71 -14.40
CA ASN A 314 -9.21 21.95 -14.14
C ASN A 314 -10.73 21.72 -14.20
N LEU A 315 -11.44 22.26 -13.22
CA LEU A 315 -12.89 22.38 -13.26
C LEU A 315 -13.27 23.74 -13.87
N ASP A 316 -13.66 23.70 -15.14
CA ASP A 316 -14.03 24.88 -15.93
C ASP A 316 -15.55 25.06 -15.97
N ILE A 317 -15.99 26.31 -15.84
CA ILE A 317 -17.38 26.71 -16.06
C ILE A 317 -17.46 27.45 -17.38
N TYR A 318 -18.28 26.94 -18.29
CA TYR A 318 -18.52 27.53 -19.59
C TYR A 318 -19.85 28.26 -19.64
N ASN A 319 -19.90 29.38 -20.36
CA ASN A 319 -21.15 30.04 -20.73
C ASN A 319 -21.77 29.43 -22.00
N SER A 320 -22.95 29.90 -22.40
CA SER A 320 -23.64 29.49 -23.63
C SER A 320 -22.82 29.70 -24.92
N SER A 321 -21.83 30.61 -24.89
CA SER A 321 -20.90 30.87 -26.01
C SER A 321 -19.65 30.00 -25.97
N LYS A 322 -19.61 28.98 -25.10
CA LYS A 322 -18.47 28.08 -24.88
C LYS A 322 -17.17 28.80 -24.46
N GLN A 323 -17.29 29.93 -23.78
CA GLN A 323 -16.15 30.61 -23.16
C GLN A 323 -16.06 30.21 -21.68
N VAL A 324 -14.85 29.92 -21.21
CA VAL A 324 -14.58 29.72 -19.79
C VAL A 324 -14.82 31.03 -19.05
N VAL A 325 -15.70 30.99 -18.05
CA VAL A 325 -16.05 32.13 -17.19
C VAL A 325 -15.53 31.97 -15.76
N ALA A 326 -15.28 30.75 -15.31
CA ALA A 326 -14.59 30.48 -14.05
C ALA A 326 -13.80 29.17 -14.17
N THR A 327 -12.70 29.04 -13.43
CA THR A 327 -11.88 27.83 -13.41
C THR A 327 -11.30 27.60 -12.02
N GLY A 328 -11.08 26.35 -11.65
CA GLY A 328 -10.28 25.98 -10.50
C GLY A 328 -9.39 24.78 -10.83
N LEU A 329 -8.12 24.87 -10.42
CA LEU A 329 -7.17 23.76 -10.53
C LEU A 329 -7.45 22.76 -9.41
N ILE A 330 -7.59 21.48 -9.76
CA ILE A 330 -7.60 20.39 -8.79
C ILE A 330 -6.16 20.18 -8.35
N ASN A 331 -5.81 20.79 -7.22
CA ASN A 331 -4.51 20.63 -6.60
C ASN A 331 -4.63 19.80 -5.32
N HIS A 332 -5.20 18.60 -5.47
CA HIS A 332 -5.32 17.64 -4.39
C HIS A 332 -3.95 17.00 -4.15
N PRO A 333 -3.41 17.05 -2.92
CA PRO A 333 -2.18 16.36 -2.61
C PRO A 333 -2.28 14.87 -2.97
N SER A 334 -1.24 14.29 -3.54
CA SER A 334 -1.22 12.88 -3.96
C SER A 334 0.02 12.22 -3.39
N TRP A 335 -0.14 11.29 -2.46
CA TRP A 335 1.00 10.66 -1.79
C TRP A 335 0.66 9.26 -1.28
N ALA A 336 1.70 8.48 -0.97
CA ALA A 336 1.60 7.24 -0.21
C ALA A 336 2.66 7.21 0.90
N TYR A 337 2.38 6.49 1.98
CA TYR A 337 3.30 6.29 3.08
C TYR A 337 3.86 4.88 3.07
N GLU A 338 5.12 4.76 2.66
CA GLU A 338 5.85 3.51 2.49
C GLU A 338 6.35 2.91 3.81
N ARG A 339 5.56 2.99 4.88
CA ARG A 339 5.87 2.44 6.20
C ARG A 339 4.59 1.91 6.86
N PHE A 340 4.76 0.91 7.71
CA PHE A 340 3.69 0.46 8.59
C PHE A 340 3.42 1.48 9.70
N LEU A 341 2.15 1.58 10.12
CA LEU A 341 1.71 2.41 11.23
C LEU A 341 1.11 1.55 12.36
N PRO A 342 1.79 1.43 13.52
CA PRO A 342 3.19 1.78 13.73
C PRO A 342 4.13 0.78 13.06
N ASP A 343 5.39 1.17 12.88
CA ASP A 343 6.46 0.28 12.39
C ASP A 343 6.84 -0.79 13.43
N THR A 344 6.70 -0.49 14.72
CA THR A 344 6.95 -1.40 15.83
C THR A 344 5.72 -1.56 16.70
N LEU A 345 5.29 -2.81 16.91
CA LEU A 345 4.24 -3.18 17.85
C LEU A 345 4.83 -3.98 19.01
N ASN A 346 4.42 -3.66 20.24
CA ASN A 346 4.70 -4.47 21.42
C ASN A 346 3.38 -5.08 21.89
N ILE A 347 3.28 -6.40 21.80
CA ILE A 347 2.08 -7.18 22.12
C ILE A 347 2.44 -8.34 23.04
N HIS A 348 1.43 -9.07 23.47
CA HIS A 348 1.61 -10.29 24.24
C HIS A 348 1.32 -11.56 23.44
N THR A 349 1.79 -12.70 23.93
CA THR A 349 1.35 -14.00 23.40
C THR A 349 -0.17 -14.11 23.47
N GLY A 350 -0.76 -14.59 22.38
CA GLY A 350 -2.19 -14.70 22.15
C GLY A 350 -2.84 -13.47 21.52
N ASP A 351 -2.14 -12.33 21.44
CA ASP A 351 -2.69 -11.12 20.81
C ASP A 351 -2.69 -11.22 19.28
N THR A 352 -3.61 -10.48 18.65
CA THR A 352 -3.80 -10.44 17.20
C THR A 352 -3.40 -9.07 16.67
N VAL A 353 -2.72 -9.03 15.53
CA VAL A 353 -2.53 -7.80 14.75
C VAL A 353 -3.34 -7.91 13.47
N ILE A 354 -4.16 -6.88 13.20
CA ILE A 354 -4.84 -6.69 11.93
C ILE A 354 -4.18 -5.51 11.24
N TRP A 355 -3.59 -5.75 10.08
CA TRP A 355 -3.11 -4.69 9.18
C TRP A 355 -4.20 -4.36 8.18
N THR A 356 -4.44 -3.08 7.94
CA THR A 356 -5.39 -2.59 6.93
C THR A 356 -4.66 -1.69 5.93
N GLN A 357 -4.90 -1.89 4.63
CA GLN A 357 -4.47 -0.90 3.65
C GLN A 357 -5.43 0.29 3.63
N THR A 358 -4.94 1.47 4.01
CA THR A 358 -5.78 2.67 4.16
C THR A 358 -5.45 3.79 3.17
N GLY A 359 -4.25 3.81 2.61
CA GLY A 359 -3.91 4.66 1.47
C GLY A 359 -4.57 4.15 0.20
N VAL A 360 -4.77 5.03 -0.78
CA VAL A 360 -5.45 4.70 -2.06
C VAL A 360 -4.53 4.77 -3.28
N ASN A 361 -3.34 5.34 -3.12
CA ASN A 361 -2.41 5.59 -4.22
C ASN A 361 -1.34 4.49 -4.37
N GLU A 362 -1.35 3.49 -3.49
CA GLU A 362 -0.35 2.41 -3.49
C GLU A 362 -0.96 1.08 -2.98
N VAL A 363 -0.30 -0.04 -3.28
CA VAL A 363 -0.63 -1.37 -2.73
C VAL A 363 0.53 -1.91 -1.90
N HIS A 364 0.21 -2.68 -0.85
CA HIS A 364 1.23 -3.20 0.07
C HIS A 364 1.07 -4.69 0.36
N THR A 365 2.10 -5.30 0.92
CA THR A 365 2.02 -6.62 1.54
C THR A 365 2.46 -6.57 3.00
N VAL A 366 2.03 -7.57 3.77
CA VAL A 366 2.58 -7.89 5.09
C VAL A 366 3.19 -9.27 4.98
N THR A 367 4.50 -9.33 5.05
CA THR A 367 5.24 -10.56 4.76
C THR A 367 6.27 -10.87 5.85
N PHE A 368 6.13 -12.05 6.46
CA PHE A 368 7.12 -12.62 7.36
C PHE A 368 7.92 -13.68 6.60
N LEU A 369 9.24 -13.48 6.57
CA LEU A 369 10.15 -14.41 5.89
C LEU A 369 10.65 -15.50 6.86
N PRO A 370 10.89 -16.73 6.36
CA PRO A 370 11.58 -17.75 7.13
C PRO A 370 12.94 -17.27 7.62
N LYS A 371 13.39 -17.76 8.78
CA LYS A 371 14.72 -17.45 9.30
C LYS A 371 15.80 -17.79 8.26
N GLY A 372 16.69 -16.84 8.00
CA GLY A 372 17.79 -16.97 7.04
C GLY A 372 17.46 -16.51 5.62
N TRP A 373 16.20 -16.16 5.35
CA TRP A 373 15.82 -15.54 4.09
C TRP A 373 15.96 -14.02 4.21
N SER A 374 16.72 -13.43 3.29
CA SER A 374 16.75 -11.97 3.11
C SER A 374 15.70 -11.49 2.12
N ASP A 375 15.19 -12.40 1.29
CA ASP A 375 14.29 -12.15 0.17
C ASP A 375 13.57 -13.46 -0.24
N ILE A 376 12.55 -13.39 -1.10
CA ILE A 376 11.83 -14.56 -1.65
C ILE A 376 12.45 -14.96 -3.00
N PRO A 377 12.85 -16.23 -3.20
CA PRO A 377 13.26 -16.71 -4.51
C PRO A 377 12.09 -16.64 -5.49
N ASN A 378 12.29 -15.96 -6.63
CA ASN A 378 11.28 -15.73 -7.67
C ASN A 378 10.15 -14.80 -7.21
N GLU A 379 10.49 -13.51 -7.10
CA GLU A 379 9.58 -12.36 -7.01
C GLU A 379 8.49 -12.48 -8.09
N SER A 380 7.38 -13.15 -7.77
CA SER A 380 6.14 -12.88 -8.49
C SER A 380 5.80 -11.45 -8.17
N LEU A 381 5.71 -10.59 -9.19
CA LEU A 381 5.15 -9.25 -9.09
C LEU A 381 3.69 -9.26 -8.59
N MET A 382 3.08 -10.43 -8.39
CA MET A 382 1.78 -10.62 -7.77
C MET A 382 1.85 -11.83 -6.81
N PRO A 383 2.38 -11.68 -5.58
CA PRO A 383 2.51 -12.81 -4.68
C PRO A 383 1.12 -13.18 -4.12
N PRO A 384 0.69 -14.45 -4.18
CA PRO A 384 -0.58 -14.85 -3.59
C PRO A 384 -0.48 -14.83 -2.05
N PRO A 385 -1.63 -14.71 -1.35
CA PRO A 385 -1.68 -14.93 0.10
C PRO A 385 -1.15 -16.31 0.46
N TYR A 386 -0.45 -16.42 1.59
CA TYR A 386 0.19 -17.65 2.02
C TYR A 386 0.30 -17.72 3.55
N GLY A 387 0.16 -18.93 4.09
CA GLY A 387 0.13 -19.18 5.53
C GLY A 387 -1.29 -19.22 6.11
N GLY A 388 -1.39 -19.38 7.43
CA GLY A 388 -2.64 -19.35 8.19
C GLY A 388 -2.78 -18.08 9.03
N HIS A 389 -3.74 -18.07 9.97
CA HIS A 389 -4.03 -16.92 10.83
C HIS A 389 -3.27 -16.93 12.18
N ILE A 390 -2.53 -18.00 12.47
CA ILE A 390 -1.74 -18.15 13.69
C ILE A 390 -0.27 -18.18 13.31
N TYR A 391 0.50 -17.26 13.89
CA TYR A 391 1.93 -17.13 13.67
C TYR A 391 2.71 -17.63 14.89
N ALA A 392 3.41 -18.76 14.71
CA ALA A 392 4.24 -19.39 15.73
C ALA A 392 5.70 -18.91 15.72
N GLY A 393 6.01 -17.81 15.03
CA GLY A 393 7.35 -17.24 14.98
C GLY A 393 8.28 -17.81 13.92
N THR A 394 7.79 -18.68 13.03
CA THR A 394 8.59 -19.38 12.00
C THR A 394 7.81 -19.61 10.72
N GLY A 395 8.52 -19.70 9.60
CA GLY A 395 7.96 -20.03 8.27
C GLY A 395 7.62 -18.78 7.45
N TYR A 396 7.11 -18.98 6.23
CA TYR A 396 6.70 -17.91 5.34
C TYR A 396 5.20 -17.61 5.52
N PHE A 397 4.88 -16.33 5.73
CA PHE A 397 3.51 -15.82 5.79
C PHE A 397 3.42 -14.56 4.95
N ASN A 398 2.37 -14.44 4.15
CA ASN A 398 2.19 -13.33 3.23
C ASN A 398 0.72 -12.99 3.06
N SER A 399 0.39 -11.72 3.16
CA SER A 399 -0.97 -11.23 2.91
C SER A 399 -1.41 -11.33 1.46
N GLY A 400 -0.46 -11.43 0.52
CA GLY A 400 -0.68 -11.00 -0.86
C GLY A 400 -0.92 -9.50 -0.94
N PHE A 401 -1.40 -9.00 -2.08
CA PHE A 401 -1.70 -7.57 -2.20
C PHE A 401 -2.87 -7.14 -1.34
N LEU A 402 -2.58 -6.17 -0.47
CA LEU A 402 -3.58 -5.38 0.22
C LEU A 402 -3.87 -4.15 -0.63
N VAL A 403 -5.05 -4.17 -1.24
CA VAL A 403 -5.67 -3.01 -1.87
C VAL A 403 -6.42 -2.18 -0.83
N PRO A 404 -6.80 -0.93 -1.12
CA PRO A 404 -7.49 -0.07 -0.15
C PRO A 404 -8.72 -0.74 0.48
N GLY A 405 -8.76 -0.73 1.82
CA GLY A 405 -9.78 -1.39 2.63
C GLY A 405 -9.54 -2.88 2.93
N ALA A 406 -8.62 -3.55 2.22
CA ALA A 406 -8.29 -4.95 2.50
C ALA A 406 -7.53 -5.08 3.83
N THR A 407 -7.72 -6.22 4.49
CA THR A 407 -7.11 -6.53 5.78
C THR A 407 -6.36 -7.85 5.76
N TYR A 408 -5.30 -7.94 6.56
CA TYR A 408 -4.60 -9.18 6.88
C TYR A 408 -4.42 -9.31 8.38
N GLU A 409 -4.54 -10.50 8.92
CA GLU A 409 -4.50 -10.72 10.37
C GLU A 409 -3.62 -11.90 10.77
N LEU A 410 -2.88 -11.74 11.86
CA LEU A 410 -2.11 -12.80 12.50
C LEU A 410 -2.23 -12.74 14.01
N THR A 411 -2.48 -13.90 14.63
CA THR A 411 -2.43 -14.09 16.08
C THR A 411 -1.07 -14.68 16.46
N PHE A 412 -0.35 -14.01 17.35
CA PHE A 412 1.02 -14.36 17.71
C PHE A 412 1.06 -15.24 18.95
N ILE A 413 1.49 -16.49 18.79
CA ILE A 413 1.47 -17.45 19.90
C ILE A 413 2.85 -17.72 20.50
N LYS A 414 3.95 -17.22 19.93
CA LYS A 414 5.27 -17.36 20.56
C LYS A 414 5.88 -15.99 20.87
N SER A 415 6.57 -15.90 21.99
CA SER A 415 7.37 -14.73 22.32
C SER A 415 8.59 -14.62 21.39
N GLY A 416 9.02 -13.39 21.13
CA GLY A 416 10.10 -13.10 20.20
C GLY A 416 9.97 -11.72 19.58
N SER A 417 10.92 -11.38 18.73
CA SER A 417 10.87 -10.18 17.88
C SER A 417 10.79 -10.64 16.44
N PHE A 418 9.69 -10.30 15.76
CA PHE A 418 9.38 -10.80 14.43
C PHE A 418 9.34 -9.64 13.45
N ALA A 419 10.37 -9.55 12.62
CA ALA A 419 10.43 -8.60 11.52
C ALA A 419 9.53 -9.05 10.38
N TYR A 420 8.85 -8.09 9.76
CA TYR A 420 8.07 -8.26 8.55
C TYR A 420 8.33 -7.11 7.58
N ARG A 421 7.95 -7.27 6.32
CA ARG A 421 8.16 -6.27 5.27
C ARG A 421 7.01 -6.24 4.27
N CYS A 422 6.94 -5.15 3.51
CA CYS A 422 6.24 -5.14 2.23
C CYS A 422 7.21 -5.59 1.14
N LEU A 423 6.84 -6.56 0.30
CA LEU A 423 7.72 -7.09 -0.74
C LEU A 423 7.97 -6.10 -1.88
N LEU A 424 7.03 -5.19 -2.13
CA LEU A 424 7.17 -4.17 -3.17
C LEU A 424 8.12 -3.03 -2.77
N HIS A 425 8.12 -2.69 -1.48
CA HIS A 425 8.73 -1.46 -0.96
C HIS A 425 9.82 -1.73 0.09
N ASP A 426 10.39 -2.95 0.12
CA ASP A 426 11.42 -3.29 1.10
C ASP A 426 12.72 -2.52 0.87
N VAL A 427 13.13 -2.34 -0.40
CA VAL A 427 14.27 -1.49 -0.81
C VAL A 427 14.04 -0.02 -0.47
N MET A 428 12.78 0.37 -0.28
CA MET A 428 12.38 1.72 0.17
C MET A 428 12.33 1.83 1.70
N GLY A 429 12.57 0.73 2.42
CA GLY A 429 12.62 0.68 3.88
C GLY A 429 11.28 0.38 4.54
N MET A 430 10.31 -0.19 3.81
CA MET A 430 9.00 -0.56 4.37
C MET A 430 9.08 -1.84 5.21
N LEU A 431 9.64 -1.68 6.41
CA LEU A 431 9.90 -2.73 7.38
C LEU A 431 9.07 -2.50 8.64
N GLY A 432 8.63 -3.59 9.26
CA GLY A 432 7.94 -3.57 10.55
C GLY A 432 8.46 -4.63 11.50
N THR A 433 8.17 -4.49 12.78
CA THR A 433 8.51 -5.45 13.82
C THR A 433 7.36 -5.65 14.79
N VAL A 434 7.02 -6.91 15.08
CA VAL A 434 6.13 -7.27 16.18
C VAL A 434 6.98 -7.91 17.28
N ASN A 435 7.10 -7.21 18.40
CA ASN A 435 7.70 -7.73 19.63
C ASN A 435 6.61 -8.38 20.47
N VAL A 436 6.76 -9.66 20.75
CA VAL A 436 5.79 -10.47 21.48
C VAL A 436 6.42 -10.91 22.79
N THR A 437 5.76 -10.60 23.90
CA THR A 437 6.18 -11.02 25.24
C THR A 437 5.17 -11.99 25.86
N SER A 438 5.64 -12.95 26.66
CA SER A 438 4.73 -13.79 27.44
C SER A 438 4.10 -12.98 28.57
N GLN A 439 2.84 -13.25 28.88
CA GLN A 439 2.16 -12.64 30.02
C GLN A 439 2.46 -13.39 31.33
N PRO A 440 2.73 -12.70 32.44
CA PRO A 440 2.88 -13.34 33.75
C PRO A 440 1.54 -13.92 34.20
N ASN A 441 1.56 -15.13 34.78
CA ASN A 441 0.37 -15.84 35.27
C ASN A 441 -0.73 -16.06 34.21
N VAL A 442 -0.34 -16.11 32.94
CA VAL A 442 -1.21 -16.46 31.81
C VAL A 442 -0.54 -17.57 31.03
N VAL A 443 -1.33 -18.52 30.55
CA VAL A 443 -0.93 -19.46 29.51
C VAL A 443 -1.73 -19.15 28.25
N THR A 444 -1.04 -18.99 27.13
CA THR A 444 -1.67 -18.91 25.81
C THR A 444 -1.86 -20.32 25.29
N ALA A 445 -3.08 -20.74 25.01
CA ALA A 445 -3.35 -22.04 24.42
C ALA A 445 -3.81 -21.90 22.96
N ALA A 446 -3.21 -22.68 22.05
CA ALA A 446 -3.52 -22.65 20.63
C ALA A 446 -3.92 -24.03 20.13
N TRP A 447 -5.02 -24.10 19.36
CA TRP A 447 -5.52 -25.30 18.71
C TRP A 447 -6.05 -24.96 17.32
N ASN A 448 -5.43 -25.51 16.27
CA ASN A 448 -5.79 -25.28 14.86
C ASN A 448 -5.90 -23.80 14.46
N ASN A 449 -7.08 -23.19 14.58
CA ASN A 449 -7.33 -21.78 14.26
C ASN A 449 -7.86 -20.99 15.47
N SER A 450 -7.86 -21.59 16.66
CA SER A 450 -8.35 -20.98 17.90
C SER A 450 -7.20 -20.69 18.87
N VAL A 451 -7.28 -19.53 19.53
CA VAL A 451 -6.33 -19.10 20.55
C VAL A 451 -7.10 -18.56 21.76
N GLU A 452 -6.69 -19.00 22.96
CA GLU A 452 -7.30 -18.61 24.23
C GLU A 452 -6.20 -18.23 25.22
N ASN A 453 -6.33 -17.09 25.91
CA ASN A 453 -5.49 -16.77 27.06
C ASN A 453 -6.22 -17.16 28.34
N MET A 454 -5.58 -18.00 29.15
CA MET A 454 -6.14 -18.49 30.41
C MET A 454 -5.24 -18.14 31.60
N PRO A 455 -5.81 -17.88 32.78
CA PRO A 455 -5.01 -17.67 33.98
C PRO A 455 -4.22 -18.93 34.32
N SER A 456 -3.00 -18.75 34.82
CA SER A 456 -2.13 -19.85 35.23
C SER A 456 -1.53 -19.59 36.60
N LYS A 457 -1.01 -20.65 37.21
CA LYS A 457 -0.23 -20.58 38.45
C LYS A 457 1.04 -21.38 38.31
N THR A 458 2.15 -20.83 38.74
CA THR A 458 3.41 -21.56 38.84
C THR A 458 3.73 -21.79 40.31
N ILE A 459 3.77 -23.05 40.72
CA ILE A 459 4.06 -23.47 42.10
C ILE A 459 5.21 -24.47 42.03
N ASP A 460 6.30 -24.18 42.74
CA ASP A 460 7.50 -25.03 42.81
C ASP A 460 8.06 -25.43 41.43
N GLY A 461 7.94 -24.53 40.44
CA GLY A 461 8.41 -24.76 39.06
C GLY A 461 7.37 -25.43 38.14
N SER A 462 6.28 -25.96 38.67
CA SER A 462 5.19 -26.56 37.89
C SER A 462 4.13 -25.53 37.52
N THR A 463 3.76 -25.46 36.23
CA THR A 463 2.66 -24.61 35.75
C THR A 463 1.34 -25.36 35.76
N TYR A 464 0.31 -24.70 36.27
CA TYR A 464 -1.05 -25.20 36.39
C TYR A 464 -2.02 -24.31 35.60
N VAL A 465 -2.97 -24.95 34.91
CA VAL A 465 -4.02 -24.29 34.11
C VAL A 465 -5.42 -24.81 34.46
N PRO A 466 -6.46 -23.97 34.38
CA PRO A 466 -7.83 -24.34 34.75
C PRO A 466 -8.50 -25.19 33.68
N ILE A 467 -9.11 -26.31 34.09
CA ILE A 467 -9.84 -27.21 33.18
C ILE A 467 -10.94 -26.46 32.41
N TRP A 468 -11.62 -25.51 33.06
CA TRP A 468 -12.71 -24.75 32.44
C TRP A 468 -12.29 -24.04 31.15
N TYR A 469 -11.08 -23.44 31.09
CA TYR A 469 -10.61 -22.73 29.89
C TYR A 469 -10.20 -23.70 28.80
N LEU A 470 -9.56 -24.82 29.16
CA LEU A 470 -9.26 -25.90 28.21
C LEU A 470 -10.55 -26.44 27.58
N MET A 471 -11.63 -26.56 28.36
CA MET A 471 -12.93 -26.95 27.83
C MET A 471 -13.52 -25.91 26.86
N GLN A 472 -13.35 -24.61 27.10
CA GLN A 472 -13.83 -23.59 26.15
C GLN A 472 -13.05 -23.67 24.83
N LEU A 473 -11.73 -23.87 24.89
CA LEU A 473 -10.89 -24.06 23.70
C LEU A 473 -11.31 -25.32 22.90
N LEU A 474 -11.57 -26.44 23.58
CA LEU A 474 -12.07 -27.64 22.91
C LEU A 474 -13.44 -27.42 22.29
N LYS A 475 -14.35 -26.72 22.99
CA LYS A 475 -15.67 -26.36 22.44
C LYS A 475 -15.55 -25.46 21.21
N SER A 476 -14.64 -24.48 21.21
CA SER A 476 -14.41 -23.62 20.04
C SER A 476 -13.85 -24.41 18.85
N ALA A 477 -13.15 -25.50 19.12
CA ALA A 477 -12.69 -26.47 18.11
C ALA A 477 -13.77 -27.50 17.72
N GLY A 478 -15.01 -27.38 18.20
CA GLY A 478 -16.11 -28.31 17.91
C GLY A 478 -16.05 -29.63 18.68
N ILE A 479 -15.13 -29.77 19.65
CA ILE A 479 -14.96 -30.98 20.44
C ILE A 479 -15.89 -30.94 21.65
N GLN A 480 -16.70 -31.98 21.81
CA GLN A 480 -17.64 -32.10 22.93
C GLN A 480 -16.88 -32.41 24.22
N THR A 481 -17.17 -31.66 25.28
CA THR A 481 -16.51 -31.85 26.57
C THR A 481 -17.38 -31.47 27.77
N SER A 482 -17.26 -32.22 28.87
CA SER A 482 -18.01 -32.01 30.11
C SER A 482 -17.13 -32.20 31.35
N TRP A 483 -17.53 -31.56 32.46
CA TRP A 483 -16.84 -31.62 33.75
C TRP A 483 -17.86 -31.81 34.87
N ASN A 484 -17.62 -32.75 35.79
CA ASN A 484 -18.54 -33.05 36.91
C ASN A 484 -17.93 -32.83 38.31
N GLY A 485 -16.73 -32.23 38.40
CA GLY A 485 -16.02 -32.01 39.66
C GLY A 485 -14.81 -32.92 39.87
N SER A 486 -14.79 -34.10 39.21
CA SER A 486 -13.63 -35.01 39.22
C SER A 486 -13.34 -35.59 37.84
N ASN A 487 -14.38 -35.85 37.03
CA ASN A 487 -14.24 -36.42 35.70
C ASN A 487 -14.34 -35.31 34.64
N TRP A 488 -13.30 -35.21 33.82
CA TRP A 488 -13.28 -34.43 32.59
C TRP A 488 -13.53 -35.40 31.43
N ASN A 489 -14.68 -35.28 30.77
CA ASN A 489 -15.03 -36.14 29.63
C ASN A 489 -14.84 -35.36 28.33
N ILE A 490 -14.30 -36.02 27.32
CA ILE A 490 -14.16 -35.54 25.95
C ILE A 490 -14.78 -36.59 25.02
N THR A 491 -15.56 -36.15 24.05
CA THR A 491 -16.09 -37.00 22.97
C THR A 491 -15.60 -36.45 21.64
N SER A 492 -15.01 -37.31 20.82
CA SER A 492 -14.39 -36.91 19.55
C SER A 492 -14.50 -38.00 18.49
N ASP A 493 -14.88 -37.57 17.29
CA ASP A 493 -14.98 -38.41 16.08
C ASP A 493 -13.62 -38.53 15.36
N THR A 494 -12.70 -37.58 15.59
CA THR A 494 -11.31 -37.71 15.19
C THR A 494 -10.66 -38.75 16.08
N ALA A 495 -10.27 -39.89 15.50
CA ALA A 495 -9.56 -40.94 16.21
C ALA A 495 -8.29 -40.38 16.87
N PHE A 496 -8.37 -40.00 18.15
CA PHE A 496 -7.20 -40.04 19.01
C PHE A 496 -6.66 -41.45 18.88
N GLY A 497 -5.39 -41.58 18.46
CA GLY A 497 -4.85 -42.85 17.99
C GLY A 497 -5.24 -43.97 18.96
N SER A 498 -5.77 -45.07 18.43
CA SER A 498 -6.28 -46.23 19.18
C SER A 498 -5.18 -46.98 19.95
N ASN A 499 -4.07 -46.32 20.26
CA ASN A 499 -3.09 -46.81 21.20
C ASN A 499 -3.79 -46.85 22.56
N SER A 500 -4.10 -48.07 22.97
CA SER A 500 -4.50 -48.45 24.31
C SER A 500 -3.45 -47.88 25.27
N VAL A 501 -3.67 -46.66 25.74
CA VAL A 501 -2.96 -46.16 26.91
C VAL A 501 -3.41 -47.09 28.03
N SER A 502 -2.50 -47.94 28.51
CA SER A 502 -2.71 -48.77 29.68
C SER A 502 -3.39 -47.92 30.76
N GLN A 503 -4.45 -48.44 31.38
CA GLN A 503 -5.17 -47.78 32.48
C GLN A 503 -4.20 -46.96 33.32
N ALA A 504 -4.43 -45.66 33.38
CA ALA A 504 -3.53 -44.76 34.10
C ALA A 504 -3.38 -45.23 35.55
N SER A 505 -2.16 -45.60 35.93
CA SER A 505 -1.81 -45.87 37.31
C SER A 505 -1.62 -44.53 38.02
N GLY A 506 -2.60 -44.11 38.82
CA GLY A 506 -2.53 -42.89 39.62
C GLY A 506 -3.71 -42.78 40.58
N ASN A 507 -3.46 -42.20 41.76
CA ASN A 507 -4.50 -41.89 42.76
C ASN A 507 -4.92 -40.40 42.67
N GLY A 508 -4.93 -39.84 41.47
CA GLY A 508 -5.28 -38.45 41.23
C GLY A 508 -6.77 -38.17 41.41
N ASN A 509 -7.13 -36.95 41.81
CA ASN A 509 -8.51 -36.50 42.01
C ASN A 509 -9.18 -35.97 40.73
N VAL A 510 -8.45 -35.91 39.61
CA VAL A 510 -8.96 -35.55 38.29
C VAL A 510 -8.81 -36.73 37.33
N HIS A 511 -9.90 -37.17 36.70
CA HIS A 511 -9.92 -38.29 35.77
C HIS A 511 -10.32 -37.80 34.37
N LEU A 512 -9.44 -37.98 33.38
CA LEU A 512 -9.72 -37.63 31.99
C LEU A 512 -10.25 -38.85 31.24
N TYR A 513 -11.44 -38.71 30.66
CA TYR A 513 -12.08 -39.70 29.80
C TYR A 513 -12.16 -39.20 28.36
N VAL A 514 -11.87 -40.07 27.40
CA VAL A 514 -12.06 -39.83 25.97
C VAL A 514 -12.90 -40.95 25.40
N ASN A 515 -14.04 -40.64 24.78
CA ASN A 515 -14.99 -41.62 24.25
C ASN A 515 -15.35 -42.71 25.28
N ASN A 516 -15.59 -42.28 26.52
CA ASN A 516 -15.88 -43.12 27.69
C ASN A 516 -14.74 -44.05 28.17
N HIS A 517 -13.54 -43.95 27.60
CA HIS A 517 -12.35 -44.65 28.09
C HIS A 517 -11.53 -43.71 28.99
N MET A 518 -11.16 -44.18 30.19
CA MET A 518 -10.30 -43.42 31.10
C MET A 518 -8.88 -43.39 30.54
N MET A 519 -8.41 -42.19 30.20
CA MET A 519 -7.08 -41.95 29.64
C MET A 519 -6.05 -41.63 30.71
N SER A 520 -6.47 -40.92 31.78
CA SER A 520 -5.55 -40.47 32.83
C SER A 520 -6.24 -40.23 34.17
N SER A 521 -5.48 -40.39 35.25
CA SER A 521 -5.79 -39.90 36.59
C SER A 521 -4.64 -38.97 37.03
N MET A 522 -4.95 -37.69 37.22
CA MET A 522 -4.01 -36.59 37.44
C MET A 522 -4.28 -35.91 38.78
N GLU A 523 -3.26 -35.28 39.36
CA GLU A 523 -3.43 -34.42 40.53
C GLU A 523 -3.95 -33.04 40.07
N GLY A 524 -5.08 -32.64 40.64
CA GLY A 524 -5.70 -31.34 40.45
C GLY A 524 -5.77 -30.55 41.75
N LYS A 525 -5.60 -29.24 41.64
CA LYS A 525 -5.65 -28.29 42.75
C LYS A 525 -6.74 -27.26 42.52
N VAL A 526 -7.43 -26.88 43.59
CA VAL A 526 -8.51 -25.89 43.52
C VAL A 526 -7.99 -24.53 43.94
N TRP A 527 -8.15 -23.54 43.07
CA TRP A 527 -7.86 -22.14 43.36
C TRP A 527 -9.02 -21.23 42.96
N LYS A 528 -9.13 -20.08 43.63
CA LYS A 528 -10.13 -19.08 43.27
C LYS A 528 -9.73 -18.38 41.97
N ASN A 529 -10.65 -18.34 41.01
CA ASN A 529 -10.61 -17.48 39.83
C ASN A 529 -11.89 -16.64 39.80
N TYR A 530 -11.76 -15.31 39.76
CA TYR A 530 -12.90 -14.36 39.91
C TYR A 530 -13.84 -14.69 41.09
N GLY A 531 -13.27 -15.13 42.22
CA GLY A 531 -14.01 -15.51 43.42
C GLY A 531 -14.58 -16.93 43.43
N GLN A 532 -14.57 -17.65 42.29
CA GLN A 532 -15.09 -19.02 42.16
C GLN A 532 -13.98 -20.06 42.28
N GLY A 533 -14.21 -21.12 43.06
CA GLY A 533 -13.28 -22.25 43.14
C GLY A 533 -13.21 -22.97 41.80
N THR A 534 -12.04 -22.97 41.17
CA THR A 534 -11.81 -23.57 39.86
C THR A 534 -10.76 -24.67 39.99
N MET A 535 -10.99 -25.81 39.34
CA MET A 535 -10.03 -26.92 39.28
C MET A 535 -8.94 -26.64 38.24
N TYR A 536 -7.68 -26.80 38.65
CA TYR A 536 -6.50 -26.64 37.82
C TYR A 536 -5.71 -27.95 37.78
N ILE A 537 -5.10 -28.23 36.64
CA ILE A 537 -4.22 -29.39 36.41
C ILE A 537 -2.84 -28.92 36.00
N GLN A 538 -1.81 -29.73 36.27
CA GLN A 538 -0.46 -29.44 35.81
C GLN A 538 -0.37 -29.58 34.29
N VAL A 539 0.33 -28.65 33.63
CA VAL A 539 0.49 -28.66 32.17
C VAL A 539 1.27 -29.90 31.71
N ASP A 540 2.28 -30.35 32.47
CA ASP A 540 3.07 -31.54 32.11
C ASP A 540 2.23 -32.82 32.06
N ASP A 541 1.28 -32.98 33.00
CA ASP A 541 0.35 -34.10 33.00
C ASP A 541 -0.51 -34.09 31.74
N LEU A 542 -1.04 -32.92 31.38
CA LEU A 542 -1.80 -32.73 30.15
C LEU A 542 -0.96 -33.09 28.91
N LEU A 543 0.28 -32.60 28.82
CA LEU A 543 1.18 -32.91 27.70
C LEU A 543 1.44 -34.42 27.58
N ASN A 544 1.67 -35.11 28.70
CA ASN A 544 1.93 -36.55 28.72
C ASN A 544 0.72 -37.34 28.22
N VAL A 545 -0.49 -36.97 28.67
CA VAL A 545 -1.72 -37.64 28.23
C VAL A 545 -1.97 -37.40 26.75
N MET A 546 -1.82 -36.17 26.28
CA MET A 546 -1.98 -35.83 24.86
C MET A 546 -0.95 -36.57 23.97
N LYS A 547 0.29 -36.72 24.44
CA LYS A 547 1.31 -37.55 23.76
C LYS A 547 0.92 -39.02 23.70
N ALA A 548 0.38 -39.56 24.78
CA ALA A 548 -0.11 -40.94 24.81
C ALA A 548 -1.28 -41.16 23.83
N MET A 549 -2.06 -40.11 23.53
CA MET A 549 -3.12 -40.10 22.52
C MET A 549 -2.61 -39.92 21.07
N GLY A 550 -1.30 -39.93 20.85
CA GLY A 550 -0.68 -39.77 19.54
C GLY A 550 -0.58 -38.33 19.05
N MET A 551 -0.83 -37.35 19.92
CA MET A 551 -0.61 -35.95 19.60
C MET A 551 0.79 -35.49 19.98
N ASN A 552 1.27 -34.38 19.43
CA ASN A 552 2.58 -33.83 19.76
C ASN A 552 2.48 -32.36 20.21
N PRO A 553 1.78 -32.07 21.33
CA PRO A 553 1.69 -30.71 21.82
C PRO A 553 3.04 -30.22 22.35
N THR A 554 3.22 -28.90 22.35
CA THR A 554 4.39 -28.25 22.95
C THR A 554 3.97 -27.25 24.02
N PHE A 555 4.80 -27.12 25.05
CA PHE A 555 4.68 -26.05 26.04
C PHE A 555 6.00 -25.28 26.13
N ILE A 556 6.06 -24.10 25.55
CA ILE A 556 7.29 -23.29 25.46
C ILE A 556 6.94 -21.83 25.75
N GLY A 557 7.67 -21.21 26.67
CA GLY A 557 7.53 -19.77 26.96
C GLY A 557 6.12 -19.34 27.40
N GLY A 558 5.40 -20.20 28.13
CA GLY A 558 4.02 -19.95 28.55
C GLY A 558 2.95 -20.23 27.49
N THR A 559 3.32 -20.83 26.36
CA THR A 559 2.38 -21.18 25.28
C THR A 559 2.19 -22.69 25.20
N LEU A 560 0.94 -23.15 25.33
CA LEU A 560 0.51 -24.52 25.12
C LEU A 560 -0.08 -24.66 23.71
N ASP A 561 0.70 -25.20 22.79
CA ASP A 561 0.32 -25.37 21.39
C ASP A 561 0.03 -26.86 21.12
N PHE A 562 -1.23 -27.16 20.82
CA PHE A 562 -1.70 -28.53 20.59
C PHE A 562 -1.44 -29.03 19.17
N THR A 563 -1.20 -28.13 18.22
CA THR A 563 -1.05 -28.45 16.79
C THR A 563 0.12 -27.71 16.14
N PRO A 564 1.36 -27.82 16.65
CA PRO A 564 2.47 -26.94 16.23
C PRO A 564 2.78 -26.98 14.72
N SER A 565 2.68 -28.16 14.13
CA SER A 565 2.88 -28.39 12.70
C SER A 565 1.88 -27.66 11.81
N ALA A 566 0.66 -27.40 12.29
CA ALA A 566 -0.34 -26.64 11.54
C ALA A 566 -0.01 -25.15 11.47
N HIS A 567 0.83 -24.66 12.40
CA HIS A 567 1.26 -23.27 12.49
C HIS A 567 2.68 -23.05 11.95
N ALA A 568 3.35 -24.11 11.51
CA ALA A 568 4.62 -24.01 10.81
C ALA A 568 4.34 -23.39 9.44
N GLY A 569 4.66 -22.10 9.28
CA GLY A 569 4.55 -21.46 7.97
C GLY A 569 5.29 -22.29 6.94
N SER A 570 4.66 -22.55 5.81
CA SER A 570 5.24 -23.40 4.78
C SER A 570 6.36 -22.64 4.07
N ILE A 571 7.31 -23.36 3.46
CA ILE A 571 8.33 -22.73 2.61
C ILE A 571 7.84 -22.87 1.18
N PRO A 572 7.66 -21.78 0.41
CA PRO A 572 7.29 -21.87 -0.99
C PRO A 572 8.26 -22.81 -1.72
N SER A 573 7.72 -23.76 -2.49
CA SER A 573 8.54 -24.62 -3.33
C SER A 573 9.23 -23.75 -4.39
N VAL A 574 10.56 -23.67 -4.36
CA VAL A 574 11.33 -23.08 -5.47
C VAL A 574 11.10 -23.98 -6.68
N PRO A 575 10.51 -23.50 -7.80
CA PRO A 575 10.36 -24.31 -8.99
C PRO A 575 11.73 -24.82 -9.42
N SER A 576 11.84 -26.13 -9.65
CA SER A 576 13.07 -26.78 -10.12
C SER A 576 13.44 -26.25 -11.52
N GLY A 577 14.21 -25.16 -11.57
CA GLY A 577 14.57 -24.52 -12.83
C GLY A 577 15.58 -23.38 -12.76
N GLN A 578 15.92 -22.85 -11.58
CA GLN A 578 16.97 -21.84 -11.46
C GLN A 578 17.76 -22.05 -10.16
N SER A 579 18.89 -22.73 -10.25
CA SER A 579 19.86 -22.78 -9.17
C SER A 579 20.41 -21.38 -8.94
N SER A 580 20.31 -20.90 -7.70
CA SER A 580 21.14 -19.80 -7.22
C SER A 580 22.61 -20.17 -7.45
N ASN A 581 23.31 -19.36 -8.24
CA ASN A 581 24.77 -19.31 -8.25
C ASN A 581 25.22 -18.70 -6.91
N GLY A 582 25.10 -19.50 -5.85
CA GLY A 582 25.78 -19.28 -4.58
C GLY A 582 27.21 -19.78 -4.71
N SER A 583 28.12 -18.84 -4.84
CA SER A 583 29.57 -19.00 -4.70
C SER A 583 29.94 -20.00 -3.60
N SER A 584 30.56 -21.12 -3.97
CA SER A 584 31.36 -21.93 -3.05
C SER A 584 32.73 -22.19 -3.68
N ALA A 585 33.73 -21.99 -2.84
CA ALA A 585 35.14 -21.97 -3.16
C ALA A 585 35.63 -23.27 -3.81
N ALA A 586 36.59 -23.11 -4.71
CA ALA A 586 37.41 -24.19 -5.21
C ALA A 586 38.00 -25.00 -4.04
N SER A 587 37.69 -26.29 -4.00
CA SER A 587 38.56 -27.29 -3.38
C SER A 587 38.71 -28.44 -4.35
N THR A 588 39.92 -28.56 -4.88
CA THR A 588 40.41 -29.70 -5.64
C THR A 588 40.46 -30.92 -4.73
N SER A 589 39.72 -31.98 -5.07
CA SER A 589 40.21 -33.34 -4.85
C SER A 589 39.54 -34.31 -5.82
N SER A 590 40.40 -34.95 -6.60
CA SER A 590 40.15 -36.08 -7.47
C SER A 590 39.72 -37.31 -6.68
N THR A 591 38.67 -38.01 -7.11
CA THR A 591 38.68 -39.48 -7.17
C THR A 591 37.62 -39.99 -8.14
N SER A 592 38.10 -40.77 -9.09
CA SER A 592 37.39 -41.62 -10.03
C SER A 592 36.61 -42.74 -9.32
N SER A 593 35.39 -43.03 -9.78
CA SER A 593 34.96 -44.42 -9.93
C SER A 593 33.84 -44.56 -10.97
N THR A 594 34.07 -45.53 -11.83
CA THR A 594 33.25 -46.05 -12.92
C THR A 594 32.04 -46.84 -12.40
N GLY A 595 30.90 -46.72 -13.06
CA GLY A 595 29.73 -47.59 -12.84
C GLY A 595 28.73 -47.47 -13.97
N THR A 596 28.60 -48.55 -14.74
CA THR A 596 27.92 -48.68 -16.04
C THR A 596 26.41 -48.94 -15.95
N SER A 597 25.70 -48.41 -16.96
CA SER A 597 24.56 -48.99 -17.72
C SER A 597 23.31 -49.51 -16.99
N SER A 598 22.13 -48.98 -17.37
CA SER A 598 21.19 -49.73 -18.22
C SER A 598 20.04 -48.85 -18.71
N SER A 599 19.81 -48.94 -20.01
CA SER A 599 18.73 -48.39 -20.82
C SER A 599 17.37 -49.05 -20.59
N SER A 600 16.29 -48.27 -20.69
CA SER A 600 15.05 -48.74 -21.33
C SER A 600 14.26 -47.58 -21.92
N SER A 601 13.97 -47.73 -23.20
CA SER A 601 13.33 -46.84 -24.16
C SER A 601 11.79 -46.85 -24.11
N ASN A 602 11.18 -45.66 -24.19
CA ASN A 602 10.01 -45.22 -25.02
C ASN A 602 8.67 -46.02 -24.99
N PRO A 603 7.53 -45.49 -25.52
CA PRO A 603 7.30 -44.19 -26.17
C PRO A 603 6.01 -43.43 -25.77
N MET A 604 5.92 -42.22 -26.35
CA MET A 604 4.75 -41.37 -26.58
C MET A 604 3.45 -42.09 -26.98
N SER A 605 2.31 -41.52 -26.54
CA SER A 605 1.05 -41.57 -27.29
C SER A 605 0.33 -40.22 -27.24
N HIS A 606 0.25 -39.58 -28.41
CA HIS A 606 -0.70 -38.53 -28.77
C HIS A 606 -2.10 -39.14 -28.96
N MET A 607 -3.13 -38.45 -28.47
CA MET A 607 -4.54 -38.38 -28.94
C MET A 607 -5.24 -37.46 -27.92
N GLY A 608 -6.16 -36.55 -28.22
CA GLY A 608 -6.90 -36.20 -29.42
C GLY A 608 -8.02 -35.25 -28.94
N SER A 609 -8.28 -34.20 -29.71
CA SER A 609 -9.38 -33.23 -29.54
C SER A 609 -10.76 -33.90 -29.54
N MET A 610 -11.72 -33.39 -28.75
CA MET A 610 -13.00 -32.82 -29.21
C MET A 610 -14.01 -32.59 -28.06
N ASN A 611 -14.39 -31.32 -27.93
CA ASN A 611 -15.69 -30.69 -27.62
C ASN A 611 -15.69 -29.68 -26.48
#